data_AF-A0A7S0RK14-F1
#
_entry.id   AF-A0A7S0RK14-F1
#
_cell.length_a   1.000
_cell.length_b   1.000
_cell.length_c   1.000
_cell.angle_alpha   90.00
_cell.angle_beta   90.00
_cell.angle_gamma   90.00
#
_symmetry.space_group_name_H-M   'P 1'
#
loop_
_entity.id
_entity.type
_entity.pdbx_description
1 polymer ?
#
loop_
_entity_poly.entity_id
_entity_poly.type
_entity_poly.pdbx_seq_one_letter_code
_entity_poly.pdbx_strand_id
1 'polypeptide(L)'
;RGGMAEVVGEYTVMCLFSRNWVLRDAALQKIEKMVEEEDFKGDAKENFRTHIRVIGKLLKDKVANVFNGALHLLSTVVQKYAPELGPKDTQSGVAELIPPLLEKMGDTNARLKDAA
;
A
#
# COMPACT_ATOMS: atom_id res chain seq x y z
N ARG A 1 -10.91 5.97 -15.44
CA ARG A 1 -10.58 5.76 -14.02
C ARG A 1 -10.73 4.28 -13.79
N GLY A 2 -9.61 3.57 -13.79
CA GLY A 2 -9.63 2.15 -13.48
C GLY A 2 -9.80 1.93 -11.98
N GLY A 3 -10.66 1.00 -11.59
CA GLY A 3 -10.84 0.64 -10.18
C GLY A 3 -9.63 -0.13 -9.63
N MET A 4 -9.49 -0.19 -8.29
CA MET A 4 -8.48 -1.03 -7.61
C MET A 4 -8.47 -2.48 -8.15
N ALA A 5 -9.65 -3.01 -8.50
CA ALA A 5 -9.80 -4.36 -9.07
C ALA A 5 -9.20 -4.50 -10.48
N GLU A 6 -9.14 -3.43 -11.27
CA GLU A 6 -8.49 -3.47 -12.59
C GLU A 6 -6.96 -3.54 -12.47
N VAL A 7 -6.40 -2.95 -11.42
CA VAL A 7 -4.95 -2.93 -11.18
C VAL A 7 -4.48 -4.21 -10.51
N VAL A 8 -5.11 -4.63 -9.40
CA VAL A 8 -4.62 -5.77 -8.59
C VAL A 8 -5.44 -7.05 -8.74
N GLY A 9 -6.53 -7.01 -9.52
CA GLY A 9 -7.46 -8.13 -9.70
C GLY A 9 -8.52 -8.23 -8.59
N GLU A 10 -9.74 -8.60 -8.97
CA GLU A 10 -10.91 -8.65 -8.09
C GLU A 10 -10.72 -9.55 -6.86
N TYR A 11 -10.13 -10.74 -7.04
CA TYR A 11 -9.86 -11.65 -5.91
C TYR A 11 -8.89 -11.05 -4.90
N THR A 12 -7.85 -10.35 -5.36
CA THR A 12 -6.89 -9.66 -4.49
C THR A 12 -7.59 -8.57 -3.67
N VAL A 13 -8.49 -7.82 -4.32
CA VAL A 13 -9.32 -6.82 -3.64
C VAL A 13 -10.23 -7.44 -2.58
N MET A 14 -10.87 -8.57 -2.87
CA MET A 14 -11.67 -9.31 -1.87
C MET A 14 -10.82 -9.73 -0.67
N CYS A 15 -9.60 -10.22 -0.91
CA CYS A 15 -8.68 -10.62 0.15
C CYS A 15 -8.25 -9.43 1.01
N LEU A 16 -7.96 -8.26 0.41
CA LEU A 16 -7.63 -7.02 1.12
C LEU A 16 -8.73 -6.57 2.09
N PHE A 17 -10.01 -6.80 1.75
CA PHE A 17 -11.14 -6.44 2.62
C PHE A 17 -11.61 -7.58 3.54
N SER A 18 -10.91 -8.71 3.55
CA SER A 18 -11.30 -9.85 4.38
C SER A 18 -11.14 -9.55 5.88
N ARG A 19 -12.05 -10.11 6.68
CA ARG A 19 -11.92 -10.12 8.15
C ARG A 19 -10.74 -10.99 8.60
N ASN A 20 -10.34 -11.98 7.80
CA ASN A 20 -9.17 -12.81 8.06
C ASN A 20 -7.90 -12.05 7.69
N TRP A 21 -7.09 -11.71 8.69
CA TRP A 21 -5.87 -10.94 8.47
C TRP A 21 -4.83 -11.68 7.62
N VAL A 22 -4.82 -13.01 7.65
CA VAL A 22 -3.91 -13.82 6.83
C VAL A 22 -4.20 -13.63 5.35
N LEU A 23 -5.48 -13.46 4.98
CA LEU A 23 -5.86 -13.16 3.59
C LEU A 23 -5.44 -11.75 3.17
N ARG A 24 -5.50 -10.78 4.08
CA ARG A 24 -5.01 -9.42 3.81
C ARG A 24 -3.49 -9.40 3.61
N ASP A 25 -2.77 -10.14 4.45
CA ASP A 25 -1.32 -10.31 4.35
C ASP A 25 -0.91 -11.01 3.05
N ALA A 26 -1.59 -12.09 2.66
CA ALA A 26 -1.35 -12.75 1.38
C ALA A 26 -1.63 -11.84 0.17
N ALA A 27 -2.67 -11.00 0.25
CA ALA A 27 -2.97 -10.03 -0.80
C ALA A 27 -1.89 -8.95 -0.91
N LEU A 28 -1.35 -8.47 0.23
CA LEU A 28 -0.22 -7.55 0.28
C LEU A 28 1.01 -8.13 -0.46
N GLN A 29 1.41 -9.35 -0.08
CA GLN A 29 2.56 -10.03 -0.70
C GLN A 29 2.37 -10.22 -2.21
N LYS A 30 1.14 -10.52 -2.65
CA LYS A 30 0.82 -10.61 -4.08
C LYS A 30 1.00 -9.26 -4.79
N ILE A 31 0.48 -8.18 -4.22
CA ILE A 31 0.59 -6.84 -4.82
C ILE A 31 2.04 -6.39 -4.91
N GLU A 32 2.82 -6.63 -3.85
CA GLU A 32 4.26 -6.35 -3.83
C GLU A 32 4.98 -7.05 -4.98
N LYS A 33 4.76 -8.35 -5.13
CA LYS A 33 5.32 -9.12 -6.25
C LYS A 33 4.94 -8.54 -7.62
N MET A 34 3.68 -8.14 -7.81
CA MET A 34 3.23 -7.50 -9.06
C MET A 34 3.94 -6.17 -9.33
N VAL A 35 4.24 -5.37 -8.29
CA VAL A 35 5.01 -4.11 -8.40
C VAL A 35 6.46 -4.35 -8.78
N GLU A 36 7.07 -5.38 -8.19
CA GLU A 36 8.45 -5.78 -8.55
C GLU A 36 8.53 -6.23 -10.01
N GLU A 37 7.58 -7.06 -10.45
CA GLU A 37 7.51 -7.66 -11.80
C GLU A 37 7.01 -6.69 -12.89
N GLU A 38 6.61 -5.46 -12.54
CA GLU A 38 5.98 -4.49 -13.47
C GLU A 38 4.72 -5.01 -14.18
N ASP A 39 3.96 -5.88 -13.51
CA ASP A 39 2.75 -6.49 -14.10
C ASP A 39 1.53 -5.57 -14.00
N PHE A 40 1.70 -4.31 -14.43
CA PHE A 40 0.61 -3.33 -14.48
C PHE A 40 0.57 -2.63 -15.82
N LYS A 41 -0.55 -2.81 -16.52
CA LYS A 41 -0.84 -2.07 -17.75
C LYS A 41 -1.37 -0.68 -17.38
N GLY A 42 -1.19 0.29 -18.27
CA GLY A 42 -1.78 1.62 -18.14
C GLY A 42 -0.80 2.69 -17.66
N ASP A 43 -1.35 3.82 -17.21
CA ASP A 43 -0.60 5.01 -16.82
C ASP A 43 0.07 4.84 -15.46
N ALA A 44 1.39 5.07 -15.39
CA ALA A 44 2.19 4.89 -14.18
C ALA A 44 1.68 5.75 -13.01
N LYS A 45 1.18 6.96 -13.29
CA LYS A 45 0.66 7.87 -12.27
C LYS A 45 -0.69 7.39 -11.72
N GLU A 46 -1.57 6.85 -12.55
CA GLU A 46 -2.82 6.22 -12.12
C GLU A 46 -2.57 4.94 -11.31
N ASN A 47 -1.61 4.12 -11.72
CA ASN A 47 -1.20 2.91 -11.00
C ASN A 47 -0.61 3.26 -9.63
N PHE A 48 0.35 4.18 -9.58
CA PHE A 48 0.93 4.69 -8.33
C PHE A 48 -0.15 5.17 -7.37
N ARG A 49 -1.06 6.05 -7.82
CA ARG A 49 -2.19 6.54 -6.99
C ARG A 49 -3.09 5.42 -6.50
N THR A 50 -3.29 4.38 -7.28
CA THR A 50 -4.08 3.21 -6.87
C THR A 50 -3.38 2.43 -5.76
N HIS A 51 -2.06 2.20 -5.89
CA HIS A 51 -1.27 1.58 -4.82
C HIS A 51 -1.27 2.40 -3.54
N ILE A 52 -1.09 3.72 -3.62
CA ILE A 52 -1.16 4.60 -2.44
C ILE A 52 -2.52 4.45 -1.73
N ARG A 53 -3.64 4.43 -2.45
CA ARG A 53 -4.96 4.22 -1.82
C ARG A 53 -5.11 2.86 -1.14
N VAL A 54 -4.55 1.81 -1.73
CA VAL A 54 -4.49 0.47 -1.10
C VAL A 54 -3.70 0.55 0.21
N ILE A 55 -2.49 1.10 0.15
CA ILE A 55 -1.59 1.26 1.30
C ILE A 55 -2.26 2.08 2.40
N GLY A 56 -2.87 3.22 2.07
CA GLY A 56 -3.53 4.10 3.02
C GLY A 56 -4.67 3.42 3.80
N LYS A 57 -5.28 2.37 3.23
CA LYS A 57 -6.23 1.54 3.96
C LYS A 57 -5.54 0.55 4.89
N LEU A 58 -4.45 -0.06 4.45
CA LEU A 58 -3.72 -1.08 5.20
C LEU A 58 -2.87 -0.49 6.34
N LEU A 59 -2.43 0.76 6.22
CA LEU A 59 -1.80 1.50 7.32
C LEU A 59 -2.73 1.71 8.52
N LYS A 60 -4.05 1.55 8.34
CA LYS A 60 -5.05 1.62 9.42
C LYS A 60 -5.33 0.25 10.05
N ASP A 61 -4.66 -0.81 9.60
CA ASP A 61 -4.84 -2.15 10.16
C ASP A 61 -4.38 -2.20 11.63
N LYS A 62 -5.00 -3.06 12.41
CA LYS A 62 -4.65 -3.29 13.83
C LYS A 62 -3.68 -4.46 14.00
N VAL A 63 -3.53 -5.28 12.97
CA VAL A 63 -2.60 -6.41 12.96
C VAL A 63 -1.23 -5.92 12.51
N ALA A 64 -0.23 -6.06 13.40
CA ALA A 64 1.12 -5.57 13.16
C ALA A 64 1.75 -6.14 11.88
N ASN A 65 1.52 -7.42 11.57
CA ASN A 65 2.05 -8.02 10.34
C ASN A 65 1.52 -7.33 9.08
N VAL A 66 0.21 -7.04 9.03
CA VAL A 66 -0.42 -6.35 7.90
C VAL A 66 0.08 -4.91 7.80
N PHE A 67 0.22 -4.22 8.93
CA PHE A 67 0.77 -2.86 8.97
C PHE A 67 2.21 -2.82 8.45
N ASN A 68 3.08 -3.72 8.94
CA ASN A 68 4.47 -3.82 8.48
C ASN A 68 4.56 -4.17 7.00
N GLY A 69 3.72 -5.08 6.51
CA GLY A 69 3.63 -5.39 5.09
C GLY A 69 3.19 -4.19 4.25
N ALA A 70 2.30 -3.34 4.77
CA ALA A 70 1.90 -2.11 4.09
C ALA A 70 3.03 -1.07 4.02
N LEU A 71 3.87 -0.96 5.07
CA LEU A 71 5.07 -0.12 5.05
C LEU A 71 6.11 -0.63 4.05
N HIS A 72 6.30 -1.95 4.00
CA HIS A 72 7.20 -2.57 3.02
C HIS A 72 6.73 -2.29 1.59
N LEU A 73 5.44 -2.54 1.31
CA LEU A 73 4.83 -2.23 0.01
C LEU A 73 4.94 -0.74 -0.34
N LEU A 74 4.78 0.17 0.62
CA LEU A 74 5.01 1.60 0.39
C LEU A 74 6.43 1.89 -0.09
N SER A 75 7.42 1.29 0.56
CA SER A 75 8.82 1.42 0.16
C SER A 75 9.03 0.91 -1.27
N THR A 76 8.54 -0.29 -1.58
CA THR A 76 8.63 -0.92 -2.90
C THR A 76 7.98 -0.06 -3.98
N VAL A 77 6.75 0.43 -3.74
CA VAL A 77 6.01 1.30 -4.67
C VAL A 77 6.74 2.62 -4.89
N VAL A 78 7.22 3.30 -3.83
CA VAL A 78 7.92 4.58 -4.00
C VAL A 78 9.24 4.38 -4.74
N GLN A 79 10.03 3.36 -4.39
CA GLN A 79 11.29 3.07 -5.09
C GLN A 79 11.06 2.77 -6.57
N LYS A 80 9.96 2.07 -6.90
CA LYS A 80 9.61 1.72 -8.27
C LYS A 80 9.16 2.91 -9.10
N TYR A 81 8.22 3.71 -8.58
CA TYR A 81 7.55 4.75 -9.36
C TYR A 81 8.23 6.13 -9.27
N ALA A 82 8.98 6.43 -8.21
CA ALA A 82 9.58 7.76 -8.03
C ALA A 82 10.55 8.18 -9.15
N PRO A 83 11.39 7.30 -9.73
CA PRO A 83 12.27 7.66 -10.84
C PRO A 83 11.50 8.15 -12.08
N GLU A 84 10.34 7.56 -12.38
CA GLU A 84 9.52 7.89 -13.54
C GLU A 84 8.64 9.13 -13.29
N LEU A 85 8.00 9.21 -12.12
CA LEU A 85 7.05 10.28 -11.78
C LEU A 85 7.74 11.58 -11.34
N GLY A 86 8.97 11.47 -10.84
CA GLY A 86 9.69 12.58 -10.25
C GLY A 86 9.18 12.99 -8.86
N PRO A 87 9.88 13.93 -8.20
CA PRO A 87 9.70 14.22 -6.78
C PRO A 87 8.35 14.85 -6.46
N LYS A 88 7.87 15.78 -7.28
CA LYS A 88 6.60 16.51 -7.03
C LYS A 88 5.40 15.57 -7.03
N ASP A 89 5.30 14.71 -8.04
CA ASP A 89 4.18 13.79 -8.15
C ASP A 89 4.25 12.71 -7.06
N THR A 90 5.46 12.20 -6.77
CA THR A 90 5.69 11.25 -5.67
C THR A 90 5.25 11.83 -4.33
N GLN A 91 5.72 13.03 -3.97
CA GLN A 91 5.34 13.73 -2.73
C GLN A 91 3.83 13.94 -2.65
N SER A 92 3.21 14.42 -3.74
CA SER A 92 1.77 14.65 -3.77
C SER A 92 0.96 13.37 -3.61
N GLY A 93 1.47 12.24 -4.11
CA GLY A 93 0.80 10.96 -3.98
C GLY A 93 0.88 10.41 -2.56
N VAL A 94 2.04 10.46 -1.91
CA VAL A 94 2.20 9.89 -0.56
C VAL A 94 1.64 10.78 0.55
N ALA A 95 1.32 12.05 0.28
CA ALA A 95 0.88 13.01 1.30
C ALA A 95 -0.33 12.53 2.13
N GLU A 96 -1.26 11.78 1.52
CA GLU A 96 -2.44 11.25 2.22
C GLU A 96 -2.11 10.13 3.23
N LEU A 97 -0.90 9.57 3.17
CA LEU A 97 -0.43 8.51 4.07
C LEU A 97 0.17 9.06 5.36
N ILE A 98 0.55 10.34 5.40
CA ILE A 98 1.20 10.94 6.58
C ILE A 98 0.28 10.92 7.82
N PRO A 99 -1.01 11.32 7.75
CA PRO A 99 -1.88 11.28 8.93
C PRO A 99 -2.03 9.90 9.59
N PRO A 100 -2.32 8.78 8.88
CA PRO A 100 -2.41 7.47 9.53
C PRO A 100 -1.07 6.97 10.09
N LEU A 101 0.07 7.36 9.52
CA LEU A 101 1.38 7.03 10.10
C LEU A 101 1.60 7.75 11.44
N LEU A 102 1.30 9.05 11.49
CA LEU A 102 1.39 9.83 12.74
C LEU A 102 0.45 9.28 13.83
N GLU A 103 -0.75 8.82 13.46
CA GLU A 103 -1.67 8.16 14.38
C GLU A 103 -1.05 6.87 14.94
N LYS A 104 -0.36 6.08 14.12
CA LYS A 104 0.29 4.83 14.51
C LYS A 104 1.49 5.03 15.44
N MET A 105 2.20 6.16 15.35
CA MET A 105 3.23 6.54 16.32
C MET A 105 2.68 6.76 17.74
N GLY A 106 1.36 6.94 17.89
CA GLY A 106 0.67 7.03 19.18
C GLY A 106 0.04 5.71 19.67
N ASP A 107 0.23 4.59 18.96
CA ASP A 107 -0.46 3.33 19.24
C ASP A 107 0.03 2.71 20.57
N THR A 108 -0.88 2.04 21.29
CA THR A 108 -0.55 1.36 22.55
C THR A 108 0.21 0.06 22.31
N ASN A 109 0.09 -0.51 21.11
CA ASN A 109 0.90 -1.64 20.69
C ASN A 109 2.30 -1.16 20.29
N ALA A 110 3.30 -1.48 21.12
CA ALA A 110 4.70 -1.11 20.88
C ALA A 110 5.20 -1.51 19.48
N ARG A 111 4.78 -2.66 18.94
CA ARG A 111 5.23 -3.11 17.61
C ARG A 111 4.71 -2.23 16.47
N LEU A 112 3.51 -1.66 16.62
CA LEU A 112 2.94 -0.74 15.63
C LEU A 112 3.61 0.63 15.74
N LYS A 113 3.79 1.09 16.99
CA LYS A 113 4.46 2.34 17.29
C LYS A 113 5.91 2.38 16.81
N ASP A 114 6.68 1.33 17.10
CA ASP A 114 8.11 1.27 16.77
C ASP A 114 8.36 1.12 15.26
N ALA A 115 7.35 0.66 14.50
CA ALA A 115 7.43 0.51 13.05
C ALA A 115 6.99 1.75 12.26
N ALA A 116 6.13 2.60 12.83
CA ALA A 116 5.56 3.79 12.19
C ALA A 116 6.55 4.95 12.14
#